data_AF-A0A2M7L207-F1
#
_entry.id   AF-A0A2M7L207-F1
#
_cell.length_a   1.000
_cell.length_b   1.000
_cell.length_c   1.000
_cell.angle_alpha   90.00
_cell.angle_beta   90.00
_cell.angle_gamma   90.00
#
_symmetry.space_group_name_H-M   'P 1'
#
loop_
_entity.id
_entity.type
_entity.pdbx_description
1 polymer ?
#
loop_
_entity_poly.entity_id
_entity_poly.type
_entity_poly.pdbx_seq_one_letter_code
_entity_poly.pdbx_strand_id
1 'polypeptide(L)'
;DDLTGCDFDLQAFELGTGTRAAAKSNPRDGEQEADSHRRGRMCHHGAVSGASGLPHALRADKNLRRLRLRHWLAGYPTSGLGARPRVAAFLLALGLPFMVFSAGCADQDVSMTSHGPAKLIAVHPNAETVPTYGKFELSVNLQGEFTNPFDPEDVSLDGHFITPEGKEQIVPGFFYWGWERTKVGAAEKVTPTGEVCWRVRYCPAVEGEHRYYLTVNDGKTEARSAESTFRATKSQHPGLVRVAKDNPLYLECDSGAPYYAIGENVCWPGGGGTFDYDNYWKKLADNGANYARIWVGPFDCFSLERIKRDDGDRAGLGRYDLANSWRLDYVLDEAEKLGIRVMFCIDSFNSLRIKDPYPAWQN
;
A
#
# COMPACT_ATOMS: atom_id res chain seq x y z
N ASP A 1 -11.78 -58.42 2.44
CA ASP A 1 -13.07 -59.09 2.26
C ASP A 1 -14.18 -58.32 2.97
N ASP A 2 -15.04 -57.75 2.13
CA ASP A 2 -16.45 -57.37 2.29
C ASP A 2 -16.95 -56.47 3.42
N LEU A 3 -17.19 -55.21 3.02
CA LEU A 3 -18.51 -54.54 2.90
C LEU A 3 -19.66 -54.98 3.84
N THR A 4 -20.21 -54.03 4.61
CA THR A 4 -21.63 -53.57 4.54
C THR A 4 -21.99 -52.52 5.62
N GLY A 5 -22.84 -51.54 5.24
CA GLY A 5 -23.58 -50.60 6.10
C GLY A 5 -23.01 -49.16 6.13
N CYS A 6 -23.75 -48.05 6.00
CA CYS A 6 -25.18 -47.76 5.88
C CYS A 6 -25.36 -46.30 5.40
N ASP A 7 -26.42 -46.09 4.62
CA ASP A 7 -27.32 -44.93 4.47
C ASP A 7 -26.81 -43.48 4.54
N PHE A 8 -26.99 -42.75 3.43
CA PHE A 8 -27.05 -41.29 3.37
C PHE A 8 -28.44 -40.84 2.96
N ASP A 9 -29.03 -39.98 3.79
CA ASP A 9 -30.33 -39.35 3.64
C ASP A 9 -30.23 -38.16 2.65
N LEU A 10 -31.01 -38.19 1.57
CA LEU A 10 -31.14 -37.13 0.57
C LEU A 10 -32.53 -36.49 0.71
N GLN A 11 -32.58 -35.25 1.22
CA GLN A 11 -33.82 -34.46 1.21
C GLN A 11 -34.06 -33.86 -0.17
N ALA A 12 -35.27 -34.12 -0.67
CA ALA A 12 -35.76 -33.83 -2.00
C ALA A 12 -36.21 -32.36 -2.16
N PHE A 13 -35.96 -31.83 -3.37
CA PHE A 13 -36.61 -30.65 -3.94
C PHE A 13 -37.92 -31.09 -4.62
N GLU A 14 -39.06 -30.54 -4.20
CA GLU A 14 -40.34 -30.70 -4.91
C GLU A 14 -40.54 -29.63 -5.99
N LEU A 15 -40.77 -30.10 -7.21
CA LEU A 15 -41.19 -29.33 -8.38
C LEU A 15 -42.72 -29.26 -8.42
N GLY A 16 -43.28 -28.04 -8.27
CA GLY A 16 -44.69 -27.77 -8.50
C GLY A 16 -44.98 -27.46 -9.97
N THR A 17 -45.60 -28.39 -10.67
CA THR A 17 -46.18 -28.21 -12.02
C THR A 17 -47.54 -27.51 -11.94
N GLY A 18 -47.75 -26.46 -12.74
CA GLY A 18 -49.06 -25.85 -12.95
C GLY A 18 -49.13 -25.11 -14.29
N THR A 19 -49.77 -25.72 -15.28
CA THR A 19 -50.05 -25.18 -16.61
C THR A 19 -51.42 -24.51 -16.64
N ARG A 20 -51.54 -23.29 -17.22
CA ARG A 20 -52.36 -22.98 -18.41
C ARG A 20 -52.55 -21.48 -18.70
N ALA A 21 -52.41 -21.20 -20.00
CA ALA A 21 -53.25 -20.37 -20.87
C ALA A 21 -53.04 -18.84 -20.97
N ALA A 22 -52.53 -18.50 -22.16
CA ALA A 22 -52.55 -17.26 -22.94
C ALA A 22 -53.82 -16.37 -22.87
N ALA A 23 -53.63 -15.05 -23.03
CA ALA A 23 -54.20 -14.26 -24.13
C ALA A 23 -53.70 -12.79 -24.13
N LYS A 24 -53.69 -12.21 -25.34
CA LYS A 24 -53.24 -10.88 -25.78
C LYS A 24 -54.11 -9.72 -25.28
N SER A 25 -53.52 -8.53 -25.10
CA SER A 25 -53.86 -7.26 -25.80
C SER A 25 -53.51 -6.00 -24.99
N ASN A 26 -52.78 -5.06 -25.61
CA ASN A 26 -52.63 -3.63 -25.23
C ASN A 26 -53.75 -2.82 -25.95
N PRO A 27 -53.93 -1.48 -25.82
CA PRO A 27 -53.57 -0.48 -24.80
C PRO A 27 -54.76 0.44 -24.38
N ARG A 28 -54.54 1.36 -23.43
CA ARG A 28 -54.84 2.83 -23.49
C ARG A 28 -55.45 3.47 -22.23
N ASP A 29 -54.88 4.66 -21.97
CA ASP A 29 -55.43 5.90 -21.41
C ASP A 29 -55.79 6.01 -19.92
N GLY A 30 -55.38 7.13 -19.32
CA GLY A 30 -56.16 7.81 -18.28
C GLY A 30 -55.39 8.26 -17.06
N GLU A 31 -55.01 9.54 -17.06
CA GLU A 31 -54.58 10.39 -15.94
C GLU A 31 -55.24 10.11 -14.58
N GLN A 32 -54.47 10.22 -13.49
CA GLN A 32 -54.86 11.13 -12.40
C GLN A 32 -53.69 11.46 -11.47
N GLU A 33 -53.46 12.76 -11.38
CA GLU A 33 -52.56 13.51 -10.52
C GLU A 33 -53.15 13.58 -9.09
N ALA A 34 -52.33 13.38 -8.06
CA ALA A 34 -52.60 13.90 -6.72
C ALA A 34 -51.30 14.10 -5.94
N ASP A 35 -51.22 15.28 -5.36
CA ASP A 35 -50.05 16.02 -4.90
C ASP A 35 -49.64 15.71 -3.45
N SER A 36 -48.44 16.19 -3.12
CA SER A 36 -47.93 16.59 -1.80
C SER A 36 -47.13 15.56 -0.96
N HIS A 37 -45.80 15.72 -0.95
CA HIS A 37 -45.10 16.35 0.19
C HIS A 37 -43.59 16.55 -0.11
N ARG A 38 -43.20 17.82 -0.18
CA ARG A 38 -41.82 18.34 -0.25
C ARG A 38 -41.28 18.57 1.16
N ARG A 39 -40.09 18.04 1.47
CA ARG A 39 -38.94 18.68 2.16
C ARG A 39 -37.72 17.80 1.82
N GLY A 40 -36.57 18.23 1.31
CA GLY A 40 -35.94 19.54 1.16
C GLY A 40 -34.44 19.33 1.44
N ARG A 41 -33.58 19.49 0.43
CA ARG A 41 -32.16 19.78 0.65
C ARG A 41 -31.59 20.51 -0.56
N MET A 42 -31.11 21.73 -0.29
CA MET A 42 -30.55 22.71 -1.22
C MET A 42 -29.15 22.27 -1.69
N CYS A 43 -28.91 22.41 -3.00
CA CYS A 43 -27.58 22.62 -3.56
C CYS A 43 -27.56 24.03 -4.17
N HIS A 44 -26.63 24.87 -3.74
CA HIS A 44 -26.37 26.17 -4.37
C HIS A 44 -25.32 26.02 -5.47
N HIS A 45 -25.70 26.38 -6.69
CA HIS A 45 -24.81 26.76 -7.78
C HIS A 45 -24.41 28.25 -7.64
N GLY A 46 -23.19 28.56 -8.03
CA GLY A 46 -22.73 29.90 -8.42
C GLY A 46 -21.90 29.77 -9.69
N ALA A 47 -22.50 30.17 -10.81
CA ALA A 47 -21.94 30.20 -12.16
C ALA A 47 -20.99 31.39 -12.36
N VAL A 48 -20.07 31.33 -13.35
CA VAL A 48 -19.86 32.40 -14.35
C VAL A 48 -19.34 31.80 -15.68
N SER A 49 -19.92 32.34 -16.75
CA SER A 49 -19.82 32.14 -18.20
C SER A 49 -18.44 32.23 -18.86
N GLY A 50 -18.30 31.55 -20.00
CA GLY A 50 -17.22 31.70 -20.96
C GLY A 50 -17.38 32.86 -21.96
N ALA A 51 -16.31 33.11 -22.71
CA ALA A 51 -16.35 33.70 -24.04
C ALA A 51 -15.07 33.31 -24.82
N SER A 52 -15.30 32.91 -26.06
CA SER A 52 -14.41 32.45 -27.13
C SER A 52 -13.48 33.53 -27.72
N GLY A 53 -12.36 33.10 -28.32
CA GLY A 53 -11.76 33.81 -29.48
C GLY A 53 -10.23 33.85 -29.52
N LEU A 54 -9.63 33.04 -30.39
CA LEU A 54 -8.31 33.28 -31.01
C LEU A 54 -8.54 34.03 -32.34
N PRO A 55 -7.61 34.91 -32.80
CA PRO A 55 -6.55 34.42 -33.69
C PRO A 55 -5.16 35.14 -33.63
N HIS A 56 -4.15 34.38 -34.06
CA HIS A 56 -2.82 34.67 -34.66
C HIS A 56 -2.14 36.07 -34.64
N ALA A 57 -0.81 35.97 -34.37
CA ALA A 57 0.36 36.58 -35.05
C ALA A 57 1.05 37.85 -34.49
N LEU A 58 2.36 37.67 -34.20
CA LEU A 58 3.54 38.54 -34.44
C LEU A 58 3.47 40.04 -34.08
N ARG A 59 4.24 40.45 -33.05
CA ARG A 59 5.48 41.27 -33.19
C ARG A 59 6.03 41.74 -31.83
N ALA A 60 7.33 42.01 -31.87
CA ALA A 60 8.21 42.35 -30.76
C ALA A 60 8.04 43.78 -30.20
N ASP A 61 8.55 43.92 -28.98
CA ASP A 61 9.51 44.93 -28.53
C ASP A 61 9.04 46.01 -27.52
N LYS A 62 9.96 46.24 -26.58
CA LYS A 62 10.21 47.40 -25.70
C LYS A 62 9.33 47.68 -24.46
N ASN A 63 9.95 47.30 -23.33
CA ASN A 63 10.43 48.22 -22.27
C ASN A 63 9.49 48.69 -21.13
N LEU A 64 10.05 48.48 -19.92
CA LEU A 64 10.14 49.43 -18.80
C LEU A 64 8.88 49.69 -17.93
N ARG A 65 8.84 49.10 -16.72
CA ARG A 65 9.25 49.78 -15.46
C ARG A 65 8.90 48.98 -14.19
N ARG A 66 9.94 48.78 -13.38
CA ARG A 66 10.04 48.72 -11.91
C ARG A 66 8.72 48.72 -11.10
N LEU A 67 8.48 47.65 -10.33
CA LEU A 67 7.71 47.73 -9.08
C LEU A 67 8.63 47.47 -7.87
N ARG A 68 8.45 48.31 -6.84
CA ARG A 68 9.19 48.30 -5.58
C ARG A 68 8.56 47.33 -4.58
N LEU A 69 9.43 46.61 -3.86
CA LEU A 69 9.12 45.95 -2.58
C LEU A 69 8.64 46.97 -1.54
N ARG A 70 7.62 46.61 -0.76
CA ARG A 70 7.43 47.10 0.62
C ARG A 70 6.99 45.96 1.54
N HIS A 71 7.80 45.77 2.58
CA HIS A 71 7.54 44.97 3.77
C HIS A 71 6.36 45.53 4.57
N TRP A 72 5.66 44.67 5.29
CA TRP A 72 4.72 45.03 6.35
C TRP A 72 5.11 44.31 7.64
N LEU A 73 5.42 45.10 8.67
CA LEU A 73 5.64 44.71 10.07
C LEU A 73 4.81 45.66 10.94
N ALA A 74 4.04 45.11 11.87
CA ALA A 74 3.50 45.66 13.13
C ALA A 74 2.22 44.85 13.45
N GLY A 75 1.94 44.37 14.65
CA GLY A 75 2.32 44.78 15.99
C GLY A 75 1.02 44.92 16.80
N TYR A 76 0.87 44.21 17.93
CA TYR A 76 -0.19 44.47 18.91
C TYR A 76 0.33 44.31 20.35
N PRO A 77 -0.23 45.07 21.32
CA PRO A 77 0.48 45.49 22.53
C PRO A 77 0.14 44.72 23.81
N THR A 78 0.94 44.98 24.84
CA THR A 78 0.91 44.49 26.22
C THR A 78 0.10 45.39 27.18
N SER A 79 -0.54 44.79 28.20
CA SER A 79 -0.62 45.24 29.62
C SER A 79 -1.59 44.28 30.37
N GLY A 80 -1.48 43.96 31.67
CA GLY A 80 -0.68 44.52 32.75
C GLY A 80 -0.54 43.57 33.97
N LEU A 81 0.14 44.08 34.99
CA LEU A 81 0.66 43.40 36.18
C LEU A 81 -0.38 43.09 37.27
N GLY A 82 -0.11 42.03 38.05
CA GLY A 82 -0.67 41.77 39.38
C GLY A 82 0.30 40.91 40.21
N ALA A 83 0.50 41.26 41.48
CA ALA A 83 1.62 40.89 42.34
C ALA A 83 1.56 39.47 43.00
N ARG A 84 2.73 39.06 43.54
CA ARG A 84 3.08 37.77 44.21
C ARG A 84 2.34 37.51 45.54
N PRO A 85 2.42 36.28 46.10
CA PRO A 85 3.48 36.02 47.09
C PRO A 85 4.24 34.69 46.91
N ARG A 86 5.37 34.63 47.60
CA ARG A 86 6.39 33.56 47.62
C ARG A 86 5.92 32.39 48.50
N VAL A 87 6.09 31.16 48.01
CA VAL A 87 6.21 29.97 48.85
C VAL A 87 7.53 29.29 48.50
N ALA A 88 8.42 29.24 49.48
CA ALA A 88 9.67 28.48 49.40
C ALA A 88 9.38 27.03 49.76
N ALA A 89 9.70 26.10 48.87
CA ALA A 89 9.78 24.68 49.19
C ALA A 89 11.11 24.14 48.66
N PHE A 90 11.98 23.78 49.59
CA PHE A 90 13.18 22.99 49.38
C PHE A 90 12.77 21.54 49.09
N LEU A 91 13.20 20.97 47.96
CA LEU A 91 13.37 19.53 47.82
C LEU A 91 14.61 19.24 46.96
N LEU A 92 15.61 18.62 47.60
CA LEU A 92 16.69 17.89 46.96
C LEU A 92 16.12 16.73 46.13
N ALA A 93 16.53 16.60 44.87
CA ALA A 93 16.51 15.32 44.16
C ALA A 93 17.51 15.33 43.00
N LEU A 94 18.60 14.58 43.21
CA LEU A 94 19.38 13.76 42.27
C LEU A 94 19.49 14.25 40.80
N GLY A 95 20.70 14.65 40.44
CA GLY A 95 21.10 14.84 39.05
C GLY A 95 21.01 13.55 38.25
N LEU A 96 20.01 13.48 37.37
CA LEU A 96 20.02 12.66 36.16
C LEU A 96 20.11 13.65 34.99
N PRO A 97 21.00 13.44 34.01
CA PRO A 97 21.02 14.29 32.83
C PRO A 97 19.70 14.05 32.08
N PHE A 98 18.82 15.04 32.11
CA PHE A 98 17.73 15.14 31.16
C PHE A 98 18.38 15.33 29.78
N MET A 99 18.59 14.22 29.06
CA MET A 99 18.71 14.28 27.60
C MET A 99 17.37 14.79 27.10
N VAL A 100 17.31 16.09 26.81
CA VAL A 100 16.32 16.63 25.91
C VAL A 100 16.61 16.00 24.55
N PHE A 101 15.95 14.89 24.24
CA PHE A 101 15.78 14.49 22.85
C PHE A 101 14.95 15.60 22.21
N SER A 102 15.63 16.58 21.62
CA SER A 102 15.05 17.33 20.54
C SER A 102 14.73 16.30 19.47
N ALA A 103 13.48 15.86 19.39
CA ALA A 103 12.91 15.33 18.17
C ALA A 103 12.88 16.47 17.16
N GLY A 104 14.08 16.82 16.68
CA GLY A 104 14.20 17.52 15.43
C GLY A 104 13.59 16.59 14.40
N CYS A 105 12.45 16.99 13.86
CA CYS A 105 12.00 16.53 12.56
C CYS A 105 13.03 17.08 11.55
N ALA A 106 14.25 16.53 11.59
CA ALA A 106 15.22 16.73 10.56
C ALA A 106 14.69 15.92 9.39
N ASP A 107 14.40 16.59 8.27
CA ASP A 107 14.39 15.95 6.97
C ASP A 107 15.70 15.15 6.88
N GLN A 108 15.62 13.84 7.15
CA GLN A 108 16.76 12.97 6.97
C GLN A 108 17.01 12.94 5.47
N ASP A 109 18.03 13.69 5.05
CA ASP A 109 18.57 13.65 3.71
C ASP A 109 19.22 12.27 3.52
N VAL A 110 18.40 11.27 3.18
CA VAL A 110 18.86 9.91 2.93
C VAL A 110 19.55 9.88 1.58
N SER A 111 20.85 9.63 1.60
CA SER A 111 21.62 9.41 0.38
C SER A 111 21.08 8.19 -0.38
N MET A 112 20.52 8.43 -1.56
CA MET A 112 20.15 7.39 -2.53
C MET A 112 21.35 6.93 -3.36
N THR A 113 22.55 7.36 -2.98
CA THR A 113 23.80 7.02 -3.65
C THR A 113 24.77 6.44 -2.63
N SER A 114 25.62 5.54 -3.08
CA SER A 114 26.66 4.91 -2.26
C SER A 114 27.94 4.80 -3.07
N HIS A 115 29.07 4.74 -2.38
CA HIS A 115 30.39 4.62 -2.98
C HIS A 115 31.22 3.49 -2.37
N GLY A 116 32.16 2.99 -3.17
CA GLY A 116 33.06 1.91 -2.80
C GLY A 116 32.60 0.55 -3.31
N PRO A 117 33.45 -0.49 -3.17
CA PRO A 117 33.15 -1.80 -3.75
C PRO A 117 31.98 -2.49 -3.05
N ALA A 118 31.28 -3.33 -3.80
CA ALA A 118 30.22 -4.21 -3.31
C ALA A 118 30.67 -5.00 -2.07
N LYS A 119 29.95 -4.84 -0.97
CA LYS A 119 30.18 -5.53 0.31
C LYS A 119 28.88 -5.71 1.07
N LEU A 120 28.72 -6.89 1.67
CA LEU A 120 27.66 -7.18 2.63
C LEU A 120 28.23 -7.02 4.03
N ILE A 121 27.98 -5.86 4.66
CA ILE A 121 28.56 -5.47 5.95
C ILE A 121 27.88 -6.25 7.08
N ALA A 122 26.55 -6.31 7.07
CA ALA A 122 25.78 -7.03 8.06
C ALA A 122 24.48 -7.58 7.47
N VAL A 123 24.07 -8.76 7.93
CA VAL A 123 22.83 -9.44 7.53
C VAL A 123 22.11 -9.86 8.81
N HIS A 124 20.91 -9.32 9.02
CA HIS A 124 20.12 -9.54 10.22
C HIS A 124 18.78 -10.18 9.88
N PRO A 125 18.55 -11.46 10.21
CA PRO A 125 17.25 -12.08 10.07
C PRO A 125 16.27 -11.54 11.12
N ASN A 126 15.00 -11.43 10.75
CA ASN A 126 13.92 -11.06 11.66
C ASN A 126 13.63 -12.15 12.70
N ALA A 127 13.89 -13.41 12.37
CA ALA A 127 13.73 -14.56 13.24
C ALA A 127 14.62 -15.73 12.79
N GLU A 128 15.03 -16.59 13.70
CA GLU A 128 15.73 -17.86 13.36
C GLU A 128 14.74 -18.96 12.95
N THR A 129 13.46 -18.78 13.27
CA THR A 129 12.39 -19.73 12.98
C THR A 129 11.14 -18.99 12.56
N VAL A 130 10.50 -19.46 11.49
CA VAL A 130 9.22 -18.94 10.99
C VAL A 130 8.28 -20.10 10.66
N PRO A 131 6.96 -19.94 10.75
CA PRO A 131 6.03 -20.93 10.22
C PRO A 131 6.13 -21.00 8.69
N THR A 132 5.83 -22.17 8.12
CA THR A 132 5.54 -22.32 6.68
C THR A 132 4.44 -21.34 6.26
N TYR A 133 4.64 -20.73 5.10
CA TYR A 133 3.88 -19.60 4.57
C TYR A 133 3.97 -18.30 5.36
N GLY A 134 4.80 -18.23 6.41
CA GLY A 134 5.14 -16.99 7.10
C GLY A 134 6.18 -16.16 6.35
N LYS A 135 6.54 -15.02 6.95
CA LYS A 135 7.54 -14.07 6.43
C LYS A 135 8.89 -14.25 7.10
N PHE A 136 9.88 -14.78 6.38
CA PHE A 136 11.29 -14.65 6.72
C PHE A 136 11.85 -13.40 6.03
N GLU A 137 12.48 -12.51 6.79
CA GLU A 137 12.98 -11.25 6.25
C GLU A 137 14.40 -10.99 6.75
N LEU A 138 15.27 -10.58 5.84
CA LEU A 138 16.62 -10.14 6.13
C LEU A 138 16.69 -8.63 6.01
N SER A 139 17.22 -7.94 7.03
CA SER A 139 17.70 -6.57 6.93
C SER A 139 19.20 -6.58 6.65
N VAL A 140 19.62 -5.87 5.61
CA VAL A 140 20.97 -5.95 5.06
C VAL A 140 21.60 -4.57 5.04
N ASN A 141 22.74 -4.44 5.71
CA ASN A 141 23.64 -3.32 5.53
C ASN A 141 24.61 -3.66 4.40
N LEU A 142 24.45 -2.95 3.29
CA LEU A 142 25.18 -3.15 2.05
C LEU A 142 25.95 -1.89 1.70
N GLN A 143 27.18 -2.06 1.26
CA GLN A 143 27.97 -1.04 0.58
C GLN A 143 28.15 -1.45 -0.88
N GLY A 144 28.14 -0.46 -1.78
CA GLY A 144 28.40 -0.63 -3.21
C GLY A 144 28.49 0.73 -3.91
N GLU A 145 28.91 0.75 -5.17
CA GLU A 145 29.01 1.97 -5.96
C GLU A 145 27.76 2.12 -6.82
N PHE A 146 26.80 2.93 -6.37
CA PHE A 146 25.53 3.13 -7.10
C PHE A 146 24.94 4.53 -6.92
N THR A 147 24.12 4.94 -7.88
CA THR A 147 23.41 6.22 -7.92
C THR A 147 21.88 6.08 -7.86
N ASN A 148 21.38 4.87 -8.14
CA ASN A 148 19.97 4.53 -8.08
C ASN A 148 19.80 3.14 -7.43
N PRO A 149 19.34 3.05 -6.17
CA PRO A 149 19.19 1.77 -5.48
C PRO A 149 17.96 0.99 -5.97
N PHE A 150 17.23 1.53 -6.94
CA PHE A 150 16.05 0.93 -7.54
C PHE A 150 16.32 0.36 -8.94
N ASP A 151 17.53 0.58 -9.48
CA ASP A 151 17.93 0.09 -10.80
C ASP A 151 18.84 -1.13 -10.64
N PRO A 152 18.37 -2.35 -11.00
CA PRO A 152 19.17 -3.57 -10.85
C PRO A 152 20.43 -3.59 -11.73
N GLU A 153 20.51 -2.73 -12.77
CA GLU A 153 21.73 -2.59 -13.59
C GLU A 153 22.79 -1.68 -12.91
N ASP A 154 22.38 -0.87 -11.93
CA ASP A 154 23.28 -0.05 -11.10
C ASP A 154 23.67 -0.82 -9.83
N VAL A 155 22.70 -1.44 -9.16
CA VAL A 155 22.95 -2.33 -8.02
C VAL A 155 21.83 -3.37 -7.86
N SER A 156 22.23 -4.64 -7.71
CA SER A 156 21.33 -5.74 -7.37
C SER A 156 21.76 -6.42 -6.07
N LEU A 157 20.77 -6.80 -5.27
CA LEU A 157 20.92 -7.67 -4.11
C LEU A 157 20.00 -8.85 -4.33
N ASP A 158 20.51 -10.07 -4.26
CA ASP A 158 19.71 -11.29 -4.41
C ASP A 158 19.90 -12.19 -3.18
N GLY A 159 18.79 -12.77 -2.71
CA GLY A 159 18.78 -13.83 -1.73
C GLY A 159 18.61 -15.19 -2.37
N HIS A 160 19.60 -16.06 -2.15
CA HIS A 160 19.58 -17.44 -2.58
C HIS A 160 19.08 -18.31 -1.41
N PHE A 161 17.92 -18.94 -1.57
CA PHE A 161 17.29 -19.77 -0.56
C PHE A 161 17.26 -21.23 -1.03
N ILE A 162 17.91 -22.10 -0.27
CA ILE A 162 17.99 -23.54 -0.53
C ILE A 162 17.07 -24.25 0.45
N THR A 163 16.03 -24.88 -0.09
CA THR A 163 15.07 -25.69 0.65
C THR A 163 15.73 -26.94 1.25
N PRO A 164 15.09 -27.61 2.23
CA PRO A 164 15.59 -28.86 2.82
C PRO A 164 15.83 -29.98 1.79
N GLU A 165 15.09 -29.97 0.68
CA GLU A 165 15.25 -30.91 -0.44
C GLU A 165 16.38 -30.52 -1.42
N GLY A 166 17.07 -29.42 -1.16
CA GLY A 166 18.19 -28.93 -1.98
C GLY A 166 17.79 -28.07 -3.18
N LYS A 167 16.50 -27.77 -3.35
CA LYS A 167 16.03 -26.86 -4.41
C LYS A 167 16.33 -25.42 -4.04
N GLU A 168 16.99 -24.70 -4.95
CA GLU A 168 17.32 -23.29 -4.81
C GLU A 168 16.24 -22.38 -5.41
N GLN A 169 16.00 -21.25 -4.73
CA GLN A 169 15.11 -20.17 -5.17
C GLN A 169 15.84 -18.84 -4.97
N ILE A 170 15.86 -18.01 -6.01
CA ILE A 170 16.47 -16.67 -5.96
C ILE A 170 15.35 -15.65 -5.82
N VAL A 171 15.47 -14.76 -4.84
CA VAL A 171 14.50 -13.70 -4.59
C VAL A 171 15.22 -12.35 -4.53
N PRO A 172 14.77 -11.34 -5.30
CA PRO A 172 15.41 -10.04 -5.29
C PRO A 172 15.22 -9.34 -3.95
N GLY A 173 16.27 -8.66 -3.53
CA GLY A 173 16.23 -7.67 -2.48
C GLY A 173 15.71 -6.32 -2.99
N PHE A 174 15.38 -5.45 -2.07
CA PHE A 174 14.86 -4.12 -2.36
C PHE A 174 15.32 -3.10 -1.33
N PHE A 175 15.43 -1.85 -1.77
CA PHE A 175 15.76 -0.73 -0.89
C PHE A 175 14.56 -0.35 -0.03
N TYR A 176 14.77 -0.12 1.26
CA TYR A 176 13.71 0.06 2.24
C TYR A 176 13.99 1.18 3.24
N TRP A 177 12.93 1.88 3.64
CA TRP A 177 12.93 2.80 4.76
C TRP A 177 11.71 2.53 5.64
N GLY A 178 11.89 2.50 6.96
CA GLY A 178 10.79 2.41 7.91
C GLY A 178 10.00 3.72 7.95
N TRP A 179 8.71 3.62 8.23
CA TRP A 179 7.83 4.77 8.45
C TRP A 179 6.88 4.51 9.61
N GLU A 180 6.45 5.60 10.22
CA GLU A 180 5.31 5.64 11.13
C GLU A 180 4.21 6.50 10.53
N ARG A 181 2.95 6.11 10.76
CA ARG A 181 1.77 6.86 10.33
C ARG A 181 1.08 7.53 11.52
N THR A 182 0.57 8.73 11.29
CA THR A 182 -0.24 9.51 12.23
C THR A 182 -1.41 10.15 11.51
N LYS A 183 -2.44 10.57 12.25
CA LYS A 183 -3.53 11.39 11.71
C LYS A 183 -3.28 12.85 11.99
N VAL A 184 -3.38 13.68 10.95
CA VAL A 184 -3.41 15.14 11.06
C VAL A 184 -4.78 15.60 10.54
N GLY A 185 -5.71 15.85 11.47
CA GLY A 185 -7.12 15.99 11.12
C GLY A 185 -7.69 14.69 10.55
N ALA A 186 -8.28 14.76 9.36
CA ALA A 186 -8.78 13.57 8.65
C ALA A 186 -7.73 12.92 7.73
N ALA A 187 -6.56 13.55 7.56
CA ALA A 187 -5.54 13.09 6.62
C ALA A 187 -4.49 12.22 7.31
N GLU A 188 -3.98 11.24 6.57
CA GLU A 188 -2.78 10.50 6.97
C GLU A 188 -1.52 11.35 6.75
N LYS A 189 -0.62 11.31 7.74
CA LYS A 189 0.77 11.75 7.60
C LYS A 189 1.67 10.59 7.94
N VAL A 190 2.64 10.30 7.07
CA VAL A 190 3.73 9.35 7.36
C VAL A 190 5.02 10.11 7.61
N THR A 191 5.85 9.61 8.51
CA THR A 191 7.16 10.18 8.85
C THR A 191 8.17 9.04 8.88
N PRO A 192 9.34 9.20 8.25
CA PRO A 192 10.32 8.12 8.20
C PRO A 192 10.87 7.82 9.59
N THR A 193 11.24 6.56 9.82
CA THR A 193 11.77 6.08 11.09
C THR A 193 12.90 5.08 10.87
N GLY A 194 13.97 5.24 11.65
CA GLY A 194 15.16 4.42 11.54
C GLY A 194 16.00 4.76 10.31
N GLU A 195 17.05 3.97 10.10
CA GLU A 195 17.95 4.10 8.96
C GLU A 195 17.42 3.36 7.75
N VAL A 196 17.81 3.81 6.55
CA VAL A 196 17.58 3.04 5.34
C VAL A 196 18.42 1.78 5.33
N CYS A 197 17.87 0.73 4.74
CA CYS A 197 18.56 -0.54 4.57
C CYS A 197 18.05 -1.25 3.32
N TRP A 198 18.75 -2.31 2.95
CA TRP A 198 18.23 -3.27 1.98
C TRP A 198 17.47 -4.36 2.71
N ARG A 199 16.45 -4.93 2.06
CA ARG A 199 15.70 -6.07 2.58
C ARG A 199 15.59 -7.18 1.56
N VAL A 200 15.51 -8.42 2.03
CA VAL A 200 15.12 -9.59 1.24
C VAL A 200 14.01 -10.31 2.00
N ARG A 201 12.89 -10.60 1.32
CA ARG A 201 11.72 -11.29 1.92
C ARG A 201 11.53 -12.65 1.26
N TYR A 202 11.38 -13.69 2.07
CA TYR A 202 11.17 -15.06 1.62
C TYR A 202 10.01 -15.71 2.37
N CYS A 203 9.21 -16.48 1.64
CA CYS A 203 8.06 -17.22 2.16
C CYS A 203 8.34 -18.73 2.01
N PRO A 204 8.74 -19.44 3.07
CA PRO A 204 9.05 -20.87 2.99
C PRO A 204 7.76 -21.68 2.84
N ALA A 205 7.66 -22.47 1.77
CA ALA A 205 6.49 -23.32 1.50
C ALA A 205 6.63 -24.75 2.05
N VAL A 206 7.82 -25.16 2.47
CA VAL A 206 8.12 -26.50 2.97
C VAL A 206 8.68 -26.43 4.40
N GLU A 207 8.40 -27.43 5.21
CA GLU A 207 8.94 -27.52 6.57
C GLU A 207 10.41 -27.98 6.54
N GLY A 208 11.22 -27.48 7.48
CA GLY A 208 12.59 -27.93 7.69
C GLY A 208 13.62 -26.80 7.68
N GLU A 209 14.88 -27.20 7.77
CA GLU A 209 16.01 -26.28 7.77
C GLU A 209 16.31 -25.79 6.35
N HIS A 210 16.20 -24.49 6.16
CA HIS A 210 16.57 -23.82 4.93
C HIS A 210 17.95 -23.22 5.10
N ARG A 211 18.73 -23.22 4.02
CA ARG A 211 20.01 -22.51 3.96
C ARG A 211 19.86 -21.30 3.07
N TYR A 212 20.60 -20.25 3.34
CA TYR A 212 20.59 -19.08 2.50
C TYR A 212 21.93 -18.37 2.46
N TYR A 213 22.17 -17.65 1.38
CA TYR A 213 23.23 -16.66 1.28
C TYR A 213 22.76 -15.50 0.40
N LEU A 214 23.47 -14.38 0.47
CA LEU A 214 23.18 -13.19 -0.33
C LEU A 214 24.30 -12.93 -1.32
N THR A 215 23.94 -12.36 -2.47
CA THR A 215 24.88 -11.81 -3.45
C THR A 215 24.53 -10.36 -3.73
N VAL A 216 25.53 -9.50 -3.82
CA VAL A 216 25.40 -8.13 -4.30
C VAL A 216 26.27 -7.96 -5.53
N ASN A 217 25.75 -7.27 -6.54
CA ASN A 217 26.49 -6.81 -7.71
C ASN A 217 26.20 -5.32 -7.90
N ASP A 218 27.25 -4.48 -8.02
CA ASP A 218 27.14 -3.02 -8.25
C ASP A 218 27.54 -2.61 -9.69
N GLY A 219 27.40 -3.53 -10.64
CA GLY A 219 27.83 -3.41 -12.03
C GLY A 219 29.35 -3.47 -12.24
N LYS A 220 30.15 -3.38 -11.17
CA LYS A 220 31.63 -3.34 -11.23
C LYS A 220 32.27 -4.46 -10.44
N THR A 221 31.70 -4.76 -9.28
CA THR A 221 32.20 -5.70 -8.29
C THR A 221 31.05 -6.53 -7.73
N GLU A 222 31.40 -7.71 -7.25
CA GLU A 222 30.45 -8.64 -6.64
C GLU A 222 30.94 -9.04 -5.25
N ALA A 223 30.00 -9.24 -4.34
CA ALA A 223 30.28 -9.87 -3.06
C ALA A 223 29.20 -10.88 -2.69
N ARG A 224 29.60 -11.89 -1.93
CA ARG A 224 28.73 -12.95 -1.44
C ARG A 224 28.87 -13.07 0.09
N SER A 225 27.75 -13.26 0.79
CA SER A 225 27.78 -13.55 2.23
C SER A 225 28.28 -14.97 2.50
N ALA A 226 28.63 -15.25 3.76
CA ALA A 226 28.65 -16.63 4.24
C ALA A 226 27.25 -17.24 4.14
N GLU A 227 27.19 -18.57 4.05
CA GLU A 227 25.94 -19.31 4.16
C GLU A 227 25.45 -19.29 5.61
N SER A 228 24.14 -19.15 5.79
CA SER A 228 23.44 -19.17 7.06
C SER A 228 22.16 -20.01 6.94
N THR A 229 21.46 -20.22 8.05
CA THR A 229 20.26 -21.07 8.09
C THR A 229 19.11 -20.43 8.84
N PHE A 230 17.90 -20.87 8.55
CA PHE A 230 16.72 -20.65 9.38
C PHE A 230 15.81 -21.87 9.29
N ARG A 231 14.89 -22.03 10.25
CA ARG A 231 13.96 -23.16 10.29
C ARG A 231 12.54 -22.74 9.92
N ALA A 232 11.96 -23.44 8.95
CA ALA A 232 10.53 -23.36 8.66
C ALA A 232 9.78 -24.44 9.47
N THR A 233 8.81 -24.03 10.29
CA THR A 233 8.00 -24.96 11.10
C THR A 233 6.63 -25.21 10.49
N LYS A 234 6.00 -26.32 10.90
CA LYS A 234 4.61 -26.59 10.54
C LYS A 234 3.69 -25.43 10.94
N SER A 235 2.78 -25.07 10.05
CA SER A 235 1.74 -24.07 10.31
C SER A 235 0.36 -24.62 9.96
N GLN A 236 -0.68 -23.93 10.43
CA GLN A 236 -2.06 -24.18 10.01
C GLN A 236 -2.45 -23.36 8.77
N HIS A 237 -1.50 -22.62 8.20
CA HIS A 237 -1.77 -21.79 7.03
C HIS A 237 -2.04 -22.71 5.83
N PRO A 238 -3.16 -22.54 5.09
CA PRO A 238 -3.54 -23.46 4.02
C PRO A 238 -2.62 -23.36 2.78
N GLY A 239 -1.79 -22.33 2.71
CA GLY A 239 -0.81 -22.11 1.65
C GLY A 239 -1.23 -21.07 0.63
N LEU A 240 -0.49 -20.97 -0.48
CA LEU A 240 -0.81 -20.06 -1.58
C LEU A 240 -1.99 -20.60 -2.39
N VAL A 241 -2.77 -19.70 -3.00
CA VAL A 241 -3.88 -20.07 -3.89
C VAL A 241 -3.34 -20.45 -5.26
N ARG A 242 -3.82 -21.56 -5.81
CA ARG A 242 -3.48 -22.14 -7.10
C ARG A 242 -4.76 -22.49 -7.86
N VAL A 243 -4.64 -22.69 -9.16
CA VAL A 243 -5.68 -23.37 -9.95
C VAL A 243 -5.73 -24.83 -9.48
N ALA A 244 -6.93 -25.35 -9.22
CA ALA A 244 -7.10 -26.70 -8.71
C ALA A 244 -6.69 -27.74 -9.75
N LYS A 245 -5.92 -28.75 -9.31
CA LYS A 245 -5.37 -29.79 -10.20
C LYS A 245 -6.45 -30.69 -10.80
N ASP A 246 -7.42 -31.09 -9.97
CA ASP A 246 -8.47 -32.02 -10.37
C ASP A 246 -9.58 -31.35 -11.18
N ASN A 247 -9.76 -30.03 -11.00
CA ASN A 247 -10.71 -29.25 -11.78
C ASN A 247 -10.21 -27.81 -12.00
N PRO A 248 -9.63 -27.51 -13.18
CA PRO A 248 -9.05 -26.20 -13.48
C PRO A 248 -10.04 -25.02 -13.51
N LEU A 249 -11.35 -25.26 -13.34
CA LEU A 249 -12.35 -24.20 -13.18
C LEU A 249 -12.41 -23.62 -11.75
N TYR A 250 -11.73 -24.24 -10.79
CA TYR A 250 -11.73 -23.84 -9.38
C TYR A 250 -10.32 -23.52 -8.88
N LEU A 251 -10.26 -22.97 -7.67
CA LEU A 251 -9.03 -22.65 -6.97
C LEU A 251 -8.89 -23.55 -5.73
N GLU A 252 -7.64 -23.87 -5.38
CA GLU A 252 -7.28 -24.59 -4.16
C GLU A 252 -6.06 -23.92 -3.51
N CYS A 253 -5.89 -24.11 -2.21
CA CYS A 253 -4.65 -23.74 -1.54
C CYS A 253 -3.61 -24.87 -1.71
N ASP A 254 -2.32 -24.58 -1.51
CA ASP A 254 -1.27 -25.61 -1.59
C ASP A 254 -1.54 -26.84 -0.68
N SER A 255 -2.31 -26.69 0.40
CA SER A 255 -2.78 -27.79 1.27
C SER A 255 -3.80 -28.73 0.60
N GLY A 256 -4.32 -28.39 -0.58
CA GLY A 256 -5.45 -29.06 -1.25
C GLY A 256 -6.82 -28.56 -0.81
N ALA A 257 -6.90 -27.63 0.15
CA ALA A 257 -8.18 -27.06 0.58
C ALA A 257 -8.80 -26.20 -0.54
N PRO A 258 -10.10 -26.37 -0.86
CA PRO A 258 -10.75 -25.54 -1.88
C PRO A 258 -10.74 -24.07 -1.43
N TYR A 259 -10.54 -23.16 -2.38
CA TYR A 259 -10.55 -21.73 -2.14
C TYR A 259 -11.64 -21.06 -2.98
N TYR A 260 -12.60 -20.43 -2.30
CA TYR A 260 -13.62 -19.61 -2.93
C TYR A 260 -13.46 -18.16 -2.45
N ALA A 261 -13.18 -17.25 -3.38
CA ALA A 261 -12.96 -15.85 -3.06
C ALA A 261 -14.32 -15.16 -2.77
N ILE A 262 -14.46 -14.62 -1.57
CA ILE A 262 -15.61 -13.82 -1.15
C ILE A 262 -15.06 -12.47 -0.70
N GLY A 263 -15.43 -11.41 -1.40
CA GLY A 263 -14.82 -10.13 -1.16
C GLY A 263 -15.32 -9.01 -2.06
N GLU A 264 -14.81 -7.82 -1.77
CA GLU A 264 -15.17 -6.59 -2.46
C GLU A 264 -13.96 -5.95 -3.14
N ASN A 265 -14.27 -5.06 -4.06
CA ASN A 265 -13.27 -4.20 -4.67
C ASN A 265 -13.12 -2.92 -3.84
N VAL A 266 -12.11 -2.88 -2.97
CA VAL A 266 -11.74 -1.72 -2.15
C VAL A 266 -10.55 -1.03 -2.80
N CYS A 267 -10.79 -0.42 -3.96
CA CYS A 267 -9.73 -0.04 -4.88
C CYS A 267 -8.66 0.90 -4.30
N TRP A 268 -9.07 1.94 -3.58
CA TRP A 268 -8.22 3.04 -3.11
C TRP A 268 -8.76 3.59 -1.78
N PRO A 269 -7.92 4.22 -0.96
CA PRO A 269 -8.39 4.90 0.25
C PRO A 269 -9.00 6.26 -0.07
N GLY A 270 -9.76 6.81 0.87
CA GLY A 270 -10.14 8.21 0.87
C GLY A 270 -9.02 9.08 1.47
N GLY A 271 -9.39 10.21 2.07
CA GLY A 271 -8.44 11.12 2.70
C GLY A 271 -7.67 10.50 3.87
N GLY A 272 -8.18 9.42 4.47
CA GLY A 272 -7.56 8.75 5.62
C GLY A 272 -6.36 7.88 5.26
N GLY A 273 -6.03 7.70 3.98
CA GLY A 273 -4.89 6.87 3.55
C GLY A 273 -5.00 5.44 4.07
N THR A 274 -3.93 4.88 4.63
CA THR A 274 -3.96 3.50 5.13
C THR A 274 -4.93 3.29 6.30
N PHE A 275 -5.33 4.34 7.03
CA PHE A 275 -6.32 4.21 8.10
C PHE A 275 -7.71 3.82 7.58
N ASP A 276 -8.02 4.12 6.33
CA ASP A 276 -9.27 3.68 5.72
C ASP A 276 -9.28 2.15 5.53
N TYR A 277 -8.10 1.57 5.23
CA TYR A 277 -7.94 0.12 5.10
C TYR A 277 -8.04 -0.63 6.42
N ASP A 278 -7.62 -0.06 7.54
CA ASP A 278 -7.89 -0.65 8.86
C ASP A 278 -9.40 -0.94 9.04
N ASN A 279 -10.22 0.02 8.60
CA ASN A 279 -11.67 -0.09 8.65
C ASN A 279 -12.24 -1.00 7.55
N TYR A 280 -11.70 -0.97 6.33
CA TYR A 280 -12.14 -1.85 5.25
C TYR A 280 -11.88 -3.32 5.58
N TRP A 281 -10.66 -3.66 6.01
CA TRP A 281 -10.28 -5.01 6.40
C TRP A 281 -11.11 -5.52 7.55
N LYS A 282 -11.26 -4.72 8.61
CA LYS A 282 -12.09 -5.11 9.74
C LYS A 282 -13.53 -5.40 9.29
N LYS A 283 -14.15 -4.53 8.51
CA LYS A 283 -15.53 -4.73 8.05
C LYS A 283 -15.69 -5.94 7.14
N LEU A 284 -14.74 -6.18 6.24
CA LEU A 284 -14.74 -7.35 5.38
C LEU A 284 -14.64 -8.64 6.21
N ALA A 285 -13.67 -8.72 7.12
CA ALA A 285 -13.49 -9.87 7.99
C ALA A 285 -14.70 -10.11 8.92
N ASP A 286 -15.26 -9.05 9.53
CA ASP A 286 -16.46 -9.13 10.37
C ASP A 286 -17.68 -9.69 9.60
N ASN A 287 -17.70 -9.59 8.27
CA ASN A 287 -18.76 -10.09 7.40
C ASN A 287 -18.37 -11.37 6.63
N GLY A 288 -17.28 -12.04 7.03
CA GLY A 288 -16.87 -13.33 6.48
C GLY A 288 -16.20 -13.27 5.10
N ALA A 289 -15.78 -12.09 4.65
CA ALA A 289 -14.97 -11.98 3.44
C ALA A 289 -13.53 -12.46 3.70
N ASN A 290 -12.93 -13.12 2.71
CA ASN A 290 -11.57 -13.67 2.74
C ASN A 290 -10.69 -13.12 1.61
N TYR A 291 -11.22 -12.16 0.85
CA TYR A 291 -10.61 -11.64 -0.35
C TYR A 291 -10.88 -10.14 -0.50
N ALA A 292 -9.97 -9.44 -1.15
CA ALA A 292 -10.19 -8.08 -1.61
C ALA A 292 -9.35 -7.78 -2.85
N ARG A 293 -9.78 -6.78 -3.63
CA ARG A 293 -8.96 -6.19 -4.68
C ARG A 293 -8.59 -4.75 -4.34
N ILE A 294 -7.31 -4.41 -4.49
CA ILE A 294 -6.79 -3.04 -4.37
C ILE A 294 -6.12 -2.61 -5.67
N TRP A 295 -6.01 -1.31 -5.89
CA TRP A 295 -5.32 -0.75 -7.05
C TRP A 295 -3.96 -0.21 -6.60
N VAL A 296 -2.90 -0.59 -7.31
CA VAL A 296 -1.54 -0.05 -7.13
C VAL A 296 -1.25 1.01 -8.21
N GLY A 297 -2.20 1.24 -9.12
CA GLY A 297 -2.10 2.17 -10.24
C GLY A 297 -1.95 3.64 -9.83
N PRO A 298 -1.76 4.55 -10.80
CA PRO A 298 -1.06 5.83 -10.62
C PRO A 298 -1.84 6.93 -9.86
N PHE A 299 -2.95 6.59 -9.21
CA PHE A 299 -3.94 7.57 -8.76
C PHE A 299 -3.99 7.78 -7.24
N ASP A 300 -3.32 6.94 -6.46
CA ASP A 300 -3.43 6.98 -4.99
C ASP A 300 -2.09 6.77 -4.26
N CYS A 301 -2.19 6.59 -2.94
CA CYS A 301 -1.05 6.43 -2.03
C CYS A 301 -0.34 5.07 -2.11
N PHE A 302 -0.68 4.21 -3.09
CA PHE A 302 0.05 2.98 -3.41
C PHE A 302 0.85 3.08 -4.71
N SER A 303 0.77 4.21 -5.42
CA SER A 303 1.56 4.44 -6.65
C SER A 303 3.05 4.38 -6.34
N LEU A 304 3.73 3.30 -6.72
CA LEU A 304 5.16 3.08 -6.45
C LEU A 304 6.03 4.02 -7.27
N GLU A 305 5.70 4.20 -8.55
CA GLU A 305 6.26 5.23 -9.41
C GLU A 305 5.19 6.26 -9.70
N ARG A 306 5.51 7.54 -9.53
CA ARG A 306 4.55 8.63 -9.68
C ARG A 306 5.21 9.88 -10.21
N ILE A 307 4.38 10.79 -10.71
CA ILE A 307 4.85 12.12 -11.11
C ILE A 307 5.49 12.80 -9.89
N LYS A 308 6.65 13.43 -10.14
CA LYS A 308 7.34 14.25 -9.15
C LYS A 308 6.45 15.39 -8.68
N ARG A 309 6.41 15.62 -7.37
CA ARG A 309 5.67 16.74 -6.78
C ARG A 309 6.38 18.07 -7.04
N ASP A 310 7.70 18.05 -7.02
CA ASP A 310 8.59 19.19 -7.25
C ASP A 310 10.00 18.69 -7.60
N ASP A 311 10.93 19.63 -7.85
CA ASP A 311 12.33 19.32 -8.23
C ASP A 311 13.14 18.62 -7.12
N GLY A 312 12.70 18.74 -5.86
CA GLY A 312 13.31 18.07 -4.71
C GLY A 312 12.83 16.63 -4.49
N ASP A 313 11.74 16.24 -5.16
CA ASP A 313 11.17 14.90 -5.06
C ASP A 313 12.08 13.84 -5.70
N ARG A 314 12.47 12.87 -4.88
CA ARG A 314 13.38 11.77 -5.26
C ARG A 314 12.65 10.62 -5.91
N ALA A 315 11.36 10.48 -5.68
CA ALA A 315 10.53 9.50 -6.37
C ALA A 315 10.24 9.96 -7.80
N GLY A 316 9.95 9.03 -8.69
CA GLY A 316 9.73 9.32 -10.10
C GLY A 316 9.74 8.05 -10.94
N LEU A 317 9.80 8.23 -12.25
CA LEU A 317 10.06 7.12 -13.16
C LEU A 317 11.44 6.51 -12.84
N GLY A 318 11.49 5.20 -12.62
CA GLY A 318 12.69 4.46 -12.23
C GLY A 318 13.17 4.71 -10.79
N ARG A 319 12.40 5.43 -9.97
CA ARG A 319 12.73 5.71 -8.55
C ARG A 319 11.49 5.59 -7.67
N TYR A 320 11.38 4.52 -6.90
CA TYR A 320 10.18 4.23 -6.13
C TYR A 320 9.95 5.20 -4.96
N ASP A 321 8.68 5.56 -4.71
CA ASP A 321 8.26 6.25 -3.50
C ASP A 321 8.20 5.25 -2.34
N LEU A 322 9.28 5.22 -1.54
CA LEU A 322 9.41 4.34 -0.37
C LEU A 322 8.28 4.51 0.66
N ALA A 323 7.67 5.69 0.76
CA ALA A 323 6.56 5.91 1.67
C ALA A 323 5.29 5.21 1.15
N ASN A 324 5.05 5.24 -0.16
CA ASN A 324 3.95 4.50 -0.78
C ASN A 324 4.20 2.98 -0.77
N SER A 325 5.44 2.54 -1.00
CA SER A 325 5.83 1.13 -0.84
C SER A 325 5.54 0.63 0.59
N TRP A 326 5.91 1.42 1.60
CA TRP A 326 5.62 1.09 2.99
C TRP A 326 4.12 1.05 3.29
N ARG A 327 3.31 1.96 2.72
CA ARG A 327 1.85 1.92 2.88
C ARG A 327 1.25 0.64 2.33
N LEU A 328 1.74 0.19 1.17
CA LEU A 328 1.29 -1.05 0.56
C LEU A 328 1.65 -2.24 1.46
N ASP A 329 2.90 -2.31 1.94
CA ASP A 329 3.33 -3.31 2.93
C ASP A 329 2.42 -3.32 4.16
N TYR A 330 2.16 -2.15 4.73
CA TYR A 330 1.29 -1.99 5.91
C TYR A 330 -0.11 -2.57 5.66
N VAL A 331 -0.74 -2.17 4.56
CA VAL A 331 -2.10 -2.59 4.22
C VAL A 331 -2.20 -4.09 3.98
N LEU A 332 -1.15 -4.70 3.40
CA LEU A 332 -1.07 -6.14 3.21
C LEU A 332 -0.86 -6.90 4.53
N ASP A 333 0.04 -6.42 5.38
CA ASP A 333 0.29 -7.02 6.69
C ASP A 333 -0.97 -7.00 7.57
N GLU A 334 -1.79 -5.93 7.50
CA GLU A 334 -3.09 -5.89 8.20
C GLU A 334 -4.16 -6.79 7.57
N ALA A 335 -4.17 -6.95 6.25
CA ALA A 335 -5.08 -7.87 5.57
C ALA A 335 -4.76 -9.33 5.96
N GLU A 336 -3.48 -9.71 6.00
CA GLU A 336 -3.01 -11.04 6.37
C GLU A 336 -3.48 -11.43 7.78
N LYS A 337 -3.36 -10.52 8.76
CA LYS A 337 -3.82 -10.76 10.16
C LYS A 337 -5.30 -11.10 10.25
N LEU A 338 -6.09 -10.67 9.26
CA LEU A 338 -7.53 -10.88 9.20
C LEU A 338 -7.93 -11.98 8.21
N GLY A 339 -6.96 -12.71 7.65
CA GLY A 339 -7.22 -13.79 6.70
C GLY A 339 -7.73 -13.32 5.34
N ILE A 340 -7.48 -12.06 4.99
CA ILE A 340 -7.90 -11.46 3.72
C ILE A 340 -6.76 -11.58 2.71
N ARG A 341 -7.00 -12.29 1.61
CA ARG A 341 -6.09 -12.34 0.47
C ARG A 341 -6.34 -11.17 -0.47
N VAL A 342 -5.27 -10.58 -1.01
CA VAL A 342 -5.38 -9.37 -1.82
C VAL A 342 -4.97 -9.64 -3.26
N MET A 343 -5.82 -9.26 -4.21
CA MET A 343 -5.46 -9.16 -5.63
C MET A 343 -5.02 -7.73 -5.94
N PHE A 344 -3.86 -7.58 -6.60
CA PHE A 344 -3.43 -6.30 -7.15
C PHE A 344 -4.05 -6.03 -8.52
N CYS A 345 -4.61 -4.85 -8.68
CA CYS A 345 -4.79 -4.20 -9.97
C CYS A 345 -3.59 -3.27 -10.19
N ILE A 346 -2.60 -3.72 -10.96
CA ILE A 346 -1.33 -2.99 -11.16
C ILE A 346 -1.56 -1.68 -11.92
N ASP A 347 -2.51 -1.65 -12.85
CA ASP A 347 -2.87 -0.44 -13.60
C ASP A 347 -4.37 -0.40 -13.88
N SER A 348 -4.86 0.75 -14.34
CA SER A 348 -6.21 0.95 -14.83
C SER A 348 -6.19 1.03 -16.35
N PHE A 349 -7.21 0.48 -17.01
CA PHE A 349 -7.40 0.73 -18.44
C PHE A 349 -7.48 2.24 -18.77
N ASN A 350 -7.81 3.09 -17.78
CA ASN A 350 -7.82 4.55 -17.92
C ASN A 350 -6.46 5.10 -18.36
N SER A 351 -5.35 4.52 -17.87
CA SER A 351 -3.98 4.93 -18.21
C SER A 351 -3.64 4.67 -19.69
N LEU A 352 -4.38 3.75 -20.35
CA LEU A 352 -4.18 3.38 -21.75
C LEU A 352 -5.14 4.13 -22.71
N ARG A 353 -6.01 5.01 -22.20
CA ARG A 353 -7.01 5.70 -23.02
C ARG A 353 -6.39 6.86 -23.78
N ILE A 354 -6.73 6.96 -25.08
CA ILE A 354 -6.37 8.09 -25.95
C ILE A 354 -7.39 9.24 -25.85
N LYS A 355 -8.61 8.96 -25.36
CA LYS A 355 -9.72 9.91 -25.27
C LYS A 355 -10.42 9.82 -23.92
N ASP A 356 -11.02 10.94 -23.53
CA ASP A 356 -11.74 11.03 -22.26
C ASP A 356 -12.90 10.03 -22.14
N PRO A 357 -13.12 9.47 -20.94
CA PRO A 357 -13.92 8.28 -20.77
C PRO A 357 -15.45 8.45 -20.82
N TYR A 358 -15.94 9.69 -20.87
CA TYR A 358 -17.34 9.99 -20.55
C TYR A 358 -17.99 10.97 -21.54
N PRO A 359 -18.04 10.68 -22.87
CA PRO A 359 -18.68 11.56 -23.84
C PRO A 359 -20.18 11.75 -23.55
N ALA A 360 -20.83 10.77 -22.92
CA ALA A 360 -22.24 10.86 -22.52
C ALA A 360 -22.52 11.83 -21.36
N TRP A 361 -21.48 12.25 -20.61
CA TRP A 361 -21.57 13.18 -19.49
C TRP A 361 -21.07 14.59 -19.84
N GLN A 362 -20.72 14.80 -21.12
CA GLN A 362 -20.25 16.07 -21.66
C GLN A 362 -21.39 16.90 -22.33
N ASN A 363 -22.64 16.45 -22.18
CA ASN A 363 -23.83 17.14 -22.72
C ASN A 363 -24.58 17.91 -21.64
#